data_AF-Q97XK6-F1
#
_entry.id   AF-Q97XK6-F1
#
_cell.length_a   1.000
_cell.length_b   1.000
_cell.length_c   1.000
_cell.angle_alpha   90.00
_cell.angle_beta   90.00
_cell.angle_gamma   90.00
#
_symmetry.space_group_name_H-M   'P 1'
#
loop_
_entity.id
_entity.type
_entity.pdbx_description
1 polymer ?
#
loop_
_entity_poly.entity_id
_entity_poly.type
_entity_poly.pdbx_seq_one_letter_code
_entity_poly.pdbx_strand_id
1 'polypeptide(L)'
;MSKLDEAVNLAIEFGEKIFRLTEICSSKEFISGFRARAREFPLMVRQMGLIPSLTFLFSKIDDGVLIPWLYYLVKEDVKDTKKICNEVRNEGYTSYLMVNLNSIKRKFYYFRFFDKCIEELGSKSEIPSDFISCVKKDFVSMLNELKSNSKLLAEVEDFVLNFSIELKKIVDGIYGGGT
;
A
#
# COMPACT_ATOMS: atom_id res chain seq x y z
N MET A 1 4.10 -5.38 23.49
CA MET A 1 4.72 -5.09 22.18
C MET A 1 4.71 -3.59 22.02
N SER A 2 5.83 -2.96 21.70
CA SER A 2 5.89 -1.50 21.53
C SER A 2 5.21 -1.08 20.21
N LYS A 3 4.77 0.18 20.10
CA LYS A 3 4.22 0.72 18.84
C LYS A 3 5.22 0.58 17.67
N LEU A 4 6.51 0.68 17.98
CA LEU A 4 7.59 0.52 17.02
C LEU A 4 7.72 -0.94 16.56
N ASP A 5 7.63 -1.91 17.48
CA ASP A 5 7.72 -3.34 17.15
C ASP A 5 6.63 -3.76 16.15
N GLU A 6 5.42 -3.22 16.30
CA GLU A 6 4.31 -3.49 15.38
C GLU A 6 4.54 -2.93 13.98
N ALA A 7 5.05 -1.70 13.86
CA ALA A 7 5.39 -1.09 12.58
C ALA A 7 6.52 -1.86 11.88
N VAL A 8 7.54 -2.29 12.62
CA VAL A 8 8.65 -3.12 12.13
C VAL A 8 8.13 -4.46 11.62
N ASN A 9 7.33 -5.18 12.41
CA ASN A 9 6.79 -6.48 12.03
C ASN A 9 5.94 -6.40 10.76
N LEU A 10 5.05 -5.41 10.67
CA LEU A 10 4.27 -5.20 9.45
C LEU A 10 5.15 -4.84 8.26
N ALA A 11 6.17 -3.99 8.44
CA ALA A 11 7.12 -3.66 7.37
C ALA A 11 7.87 -4.89 6.86
N ILE A 12 8.28 -5.81 7.75
CA ILE A 12 8.89 -7.10 7.39
C ILE A 12 7.93 -7.93 6.57
N GLU A 13 6.70 -8.12 7.03
CA GLU A 13 5.70 -8.93 6.31
C GLU A 13 5.40 -8.38 4.91
N PHE A 14 5.23 -7.06 4.77
CA PHE A 14 5.08 -6.45 3.43
C PHE A 14 6.36 -6.56 2.61
N GLY A 15 7.52 -6.39 3.24
CA GLY A 15 8.82 -6.58 2.61
C GLY A 15 8.98 -7.97 2.00
N GLU A 16 8.55 -9.02 2.70
CA GLU A 16 8.53 -10.40 2.19
C GLU A 16 7.59 -10.57 1.00
N LYS A 17 6.42 -9.91 1.01
CA LYS A 17 5.51 -9.91 -0.15
C LYS A 17 6.18 -9.22 -1.34
N ILE A 18 6.77 -8.04 -1.15
CA ILE A 18 7.51 -7.35 -2.21
C ILE A 18 8.70 -8.18 -2.71
N PHE A 19 9.41 -8.88 -1.82
CA PHE A 19 10.50 -9.77 -2.20
C PHE A 19 10.00 -10.93 -3.08
N ARG A 20 8.91 -11.61 -2.69
CA ARG A 20 8.29 -12.66 -3.51
C ARG A 20 7.86 -12.16 -4.89
N LEU A 21 7.42 -10.89 -5.01
CA LEU A 21 7.16 -10.30 -6.32
C LEU A 21 8.42 -10.20 -7.19
N THR A 22 9.61 -9.98 -6.61
CA THR A 22 10.85 -9.98 -7.40
C THR A 22 11.14 -11.35 -8.02
N GLU A 23 10.78 -12.43 -7.33
CA GLU A 23 10.89 -13.80 -7.82
C GLU A 23 9.86 -14.06 -8.94
N ILE A 24 8.61 -13.66 -8.72
CA ILE A 24 7.52 -13.79 -9.69
C ILE A 24 7.80 -12.98 -10.97
N CYS A 25 8.28 -11.74 -10.82
CA CYS A 25 8.60 -10.84 -11.93
C CYS A 25 9.98 -11.11 -12.54
N SER A 26 10.71 -12.11 -12.05
CA SER A 26 11.99 -12.63 -12.59
C SER A 26 13.15 -11.62 -12.63
N SER A 27 13.18 -10.61 -11.76
CA SER A 27 14.42 -9.85 -11.44
C SER A 27 14.20 -8.87 -10.28
N LYS A 28 15.27 -8.62 -9.51
CA LYS A 28 15.27 -7.66 -8.39
C LYS A 28 15.18 -6.20 -8.86
N GLU A 29 15.57 -5.90 -10.10
CA GLU A 29 15.48 -4.55 -10.68
C GLU A 29 14.02 -4.14 -10.97
N PHE A 30 13.09 -5.10 -10.93
CA PHE A 30 11.66 -4.88 -11.20
C PHE A 30 10.92 -4.11 -10.11
N ILE A 31 11.49 -3.82 -8.94
CA ILE A 31 10.79 -3.02 -7.91
C ILE A 31 11.24 -1.56 -7.86
N SER A 32 11.87 -1.07 -8.92
CA SER A 32 12.45 0.29 -8.99
C SER A 32 11.43 1.40 -8.75
N GLY A 33 10.25 1.33 -9.38
CA GLY A 33 9.13 2.26 -9.15
C GLY A 33 8.63 2.23 -7.71
N PHE A 34 8.36 1.04 -7.18
CA PHE A 34 7.95 0.87 -5.77
C PHE A 34 8.99 1.44 -4.80
N ARG A 35 10.28 1.17 -5.06
CA ARG A 35 11.39 1.67 -4.25
C ARG A 35 11.50 3.19 -4.28
N ALA A 36 11.28 3.83 -5.42
CA ALA A 36 11.26 5.29 -5.51
C ALA A 36 10.20 5.86 -4.55
N ARG A 37 8.98 5.30 -4.56
CA ARG A 37 7.90 5.70 -3.66
C ARG A 37 8.22 5.42 -2.19
N ALA A 38 8.85 4.29 -1.89
CA ALA A 38 9.29 3.96 -0.53
C ALA A 38 10.31 4.97 0.04
N ARG A 39 11.11 5.60 -0.81
CA ARG A 39 12.06 6.64 -0.41
C ARG A 39 11.43 8.01 -0.26
N GLU A 40 10.50 8.34 -1.15
CA GLU A 40 9.85 9.66 -1.21
C GLU A 40 8.76 9.82 -0.14
N PHE A 41 7.91 8.81 0.06
CA PHE A 41 6.71 8.96 0.87
C PHE A 41 6.96 9.30 2.34
N PRO A 42 7.94 8.71 3.07
CA PRO A 42 8.26 9.15 4.43
C PRO A 42 8.64 10.63 4.50
N LEU A 43 9.33 11.15 3.48
CA LEU A 43 9.70 12.57 3.40
C LEU A 43 8.47 13.43 3.17
N MET A 44 7.57 13.00 2.29
CA MET A 44 6.29 13.67 2.08
C MET A 44 5.50 13.74 3.38
N VAL A 45 5.30 12.63 4.08
CA VAL A 45 4.52 12.62 5.34
C VAL A 45 5.14 13.58 6.36
N ARG A 46 6.46 13.64 6.48
CA ARG A 46 7.13 14.61 7.39
C ARG A 46 6.94 16.07 6.98
N GLN A 47 6.90 16.36 5.68
CA GLN A 47 6.87 17.74 5.17
C GLN A 47 5.46 18.32 5.05
N MET A 48 4.50 17.51 4.61
CA MET A 48 3.14 17.95 4.32
C MET A 48 2.08 17.26 5.20
N GLY A 49 2.42 16.20 5.92
CA GLY A 49 1.48 15.40 6.71
C GLY A 49 0.87 14.24 5.93
N LEU A 50 0.17 13.35 6.64
CA LEU A 50 -0.35 12.09 6.10
C LEU A 50 -1.43 12.30 5.04
N ILE A 51 -2.45 13.12 5.34
CA ILE A 51 -3.61 13.33 4.45
C ILE A 51 -3.18 13.82 3.05
N PRO A 52 -2.41 14.90 2.89
CA PRO A 52 -1.99 15.34 1.57
C PRO A 52 -1.05 14.35 0.89
N SER A 53 -0.20 13.63 1.64
CA SER A 53 0.67 12.59 1.08
C SER A 53 -0.12 11.42 0.48
N LEU A 54 -1.14 10.92 1.21
CA LEU A 54 -2.04 9.88 0.70
C LEU A 54 -2.87 10.38 -0.48
N THR A 55 -3.34 11.63 -0.43
CA THR A 55 -4.11 12.25 -1.52
C THR A 55 -3.27 12.35 -2.79
N PHE A 56 -1.98 12.68 -2.65
CA PHE A 56 -1.05 12.71 -3.78
C PHE A 56 -0.88 11.33 -4.41
N LEU A 57 -0.59 10.28 -3.62
CA LEU A 57 -0.50 8.91 -4.14
C LEU A 57 -1.79 8.51 -4.86
N PHE A 58 -2.94 8.80 -4.24
CA PHE A 58 -4.26 8.51 -4.79
C PHE A 58 -4.52 9.22 -6.13
N SER A 59 -4.00 10.44 -6.32
CA SER A 59 -4.12 11.17 -7.59
C SER A 59 -3.33 10.54 -8.75
N LYS A 60 -2.42 9.60 -8.46
CA LYS A 60 -1.51 8.97 -9.41
C LYS A 60 -1.84 7.51 -9.71
N ILE A 61 -2.92 6.98 -9.13
CA ILE A 61 -3.23 5.55 -9.26
C ILE A 61 -3.64 5.17 -10.68
N ASP A 62 -3.19 3.98 -11.09
CA ASP A 62 -3.77 3.22 -12.20
C ASP A 62 -4.91 2.31 -11.67
N ASP A 63 -6.13 2.63 -12.11
CA ASP A 63 -7.33 1.87 -11.77
C ASP A 63 -7.25 0.39 -12.23
N GLY A 64 -6.56 0.12 -13.34
CA GLY A 64 -6.37 -1.23 -13.87
C GLY A 64 -5.46 -2.12 -13.01
N VAL A 65 -4.75 -1.52 -12.06
CA VAL A 65 -3.76 -2.15 -11.19
C VAL A 65 -4.26 -2.33 -9.75
N LEU A 66 -5.24 -1.52 -9.32
CA LEU A 66 -5.82 -1.59 -7.97
C LEU A 66 -6.28 -3.00 -7.59
N ILE A 67 -7.03 -3.66 -8.48
CA ILE A 67 -7.64 -4.95 -8.20
C ILE A 67 -6.62 -6.08 -8.17
N PRO A 68 -5.72 -6.22 -9.16
CA PRO A 68 -4.59 -7.14 -9.05
C PRO A 68 -3.85 -7.02 -7.71
N TRP A 69 -3.58 -5.79 -7.26
CA TRP A 69 -2.92 -5.54 -5.98
C TRP A 69 -3.72 -5.95 -4.76
N LEU A 70 -5.03 -5.71 -4.77
CA LEU A 70 -5.92 -6.14 -3.69
C LEU A 70 -5.96 -7.66 -3.56
N TYR A 71 -6.08 -8.38 -4.68
CA TYR A 71 -6.02 -9.84 -4.69
C TYR A 71 -4.68 -10.34 -4.15
N TYR A 72 -3.59 -9.73 -4.58
CA TYR A 72 -2.26 -10.11 -4.12
C TYR A 72 -2.05 -9.86 -2.62
N LEU A 73 -2.43 -8.68 -2.11
CA LEU A 73 -2.20 -8.33 -0.71
C LEU A 73 -3.13 -9.06 0.26
N VAL A 74 -4.38 -9.30 -0.14
CA VAL A 74 -5.44 -9.83 0.74
C VAL A 74 -5.62 -11.33 0.60
N LYS A 75 -5.59 -11.86 -0.63
CA LYS A 75 -5.84 -13.28 -0.93
C LYS A 75 -4.57 -14.07 -1.25
N GLU A 76 -3.42 -13.39 -1.35
CA GLU A 76 -2.14 -13.98 -1.79
C GLU A 76 -2.23 -14.65 -3.17
N ASP A 77 -3.21 -14.23 -3.97
CA ASP A 77 -3.47 -14.70 -5.33
C ASP A 77 -2.98 -13.66 -6.32
N VAL A 78 -2.01 -14.04 -7.16
CA VAL A 78 -1.43 -13.16 -8.18
C VAL A 78 -2.29 -13.20 -9.43
N LYS A 79 -3.40 -12.47 -9.42
CA LYS A 79 -4.17 -12.20 -10.64
C LYS A 79 -3.46 -11.14 -11.48
N ASP A 80 -3.34 -11.39 -12.79
CA ASP A 80 -2.78 -10.45 -13.76
C ASP A 80 -1.37 -9.95 -13.38
N THR A 81 -0.47 -10.92 -13.12
CA THR A 81 0.93 -10.73 -12.71
C THR A 81 1.65 -9.65 -13.51
N LYS A 82 1.41 -9.59 -14.82
CA LYS A 82 2.05 -8.62 -15.72
C LYS A 82 1.76 -7.17 -15.32
N LYS A 83 0.51 -6.85 -14.95
CA LYS A 83 0.15 -5.50 -14.50
C LYS A 83 0.82 -5.14 -13.18
N ILE A 84 0.84 -6.08 -12.23
CA ILE A 84 1.53 -5.89 -10.95
C ILE A 84 3.01 -5.62 -11.18
N CYS A 85 3.68 -6.47 -11.98
CA CYS A 85 5.10 -6.33 -12.29
C CYS A 85 5.42 -5.00 -12.99
N ASN A 86 4.58 -4.55 -13.94
CA ASN A 86 4.78 -3.28 -14.61
C ASN A 86 4.63 -2.09 -13.65
N GLU A 87 3.63 -2.14 -12.77
CA GLU A 87 3.42 -1.08 -11.79
C GLU A 87 4.61 -0.96 -10.84
N VAL A 88 5.07 -2.06 -10.23
CA VAL A 88 6.19 -2.00 -9.28
C VAL A 88 7.50 -1.58 -9.93
N ARG A 89 7.64 -1.83 -11.23
CA ARG A 89 8.83 -1.48 -12.00
C ARG A 89 8.86 0.00 -12.34
N ASN A 90 7.75 0.55 -12.83
CA ASN A 90 7.78 1.85 -13.46
C ASN A 90 7.36 2.97 -12.48
N GLU A 91 6.16 2.89 -11.95
CA GLU A 91 5.51 4.01 -11.26
C GLU A 91 5.41 3.78 -9.74
N GLY A 92 4.93 2.60 -9.34
CA GLY A 92 4.80 2.16 -7.95
C GLY A 92 3.80 2.93 -7.09
N TYR A 93 3.07 3.91 -7.62
CA TYR A 93 2.12 4.74 -6.86
C TYR A 93 0.94 3.92 -6.34
N THR A 94 0.29 3.13 -7.20
CA THR A 94 -0.83 2.27 -6.80
C THR A 94 -0.35 1.24 -5.80
N SER A 95 0.77 0.56 -6.09
CA SER A 95 1.33 -0.45 -5.19
C SER A 95 1.63 0.11 -3.81
N TYR A 96 2.30 1.26 -3.74
CA TYR A 96 2.71 1.85 -2.48
C TYR A 96 1.52 2.40 -1.68
N LEU A 97 0.53 2.99 -2.35
CA LEU A 97 -0.74 3.37 -1.71
C LEU A 97 -1.42 2.14 -1.09
N MET A 98 -1.56 1.07 -1.86
CA MET A 98 -2.24 -0.15 -1.42
C MET A 98 -1.56 -0.78 -0.20
N VAL A 99 -0.22 -0.80 -0.16
CA VAL A 99 0.55 -1.26 1.00
C VAL A 99 0.27 -0.40 2.24
N ASN A 100 0.24 0.93 2.10
CA ASN A 100 -0.06 1.83 3.22
C ASN A 100 -1.51 1.68 3.71
N LEU A 101 -2.48 1.60 2.81
CA LEU A 101 -3.89 1.43 3.20
C LEU A 101 -4.11 0.11 3.92
N ASN A 102 -3.46 -0.96 3.45
CA ASN A 102 -3.53 -2.26 4.08
C ASN A 102 -2.82 -2.27 5.45
N SER A 103 -1.65 -1.62 5.59
CA SER A 103 -0.97 -1.52 6.88
C SER A 103 -1.79 -0.73 7.92
N ILE A 104 -2.41 0.39 7.50
CA ILE A 104 -3.33 1.17 8.35
C ILE A 104 -4.49 0.29 8.80
N LYS A 105 -5.18 -0.38 7.87
CA LYS A 105 -6.29 -1.29 8.19
C LYS A 105 -5.90 -2.36 9.21
N ARG A 106 -4.73 -2.99 9.03
CA ARG A 106 -4.26 -4.06 9.92
C ARG A 106 -3.93 -3.57 11.32
N LYS A 107 -3.40 -2.36 11.44
CA LYS A 107 -3.11 -1.74 12.75
C LYS A 107 -4.36 -1.19 13.43
N PHE A 108 -5.28 -0.64 12.65
CA PHE A 108 -6.43 0.10 13.11
C PHE A 108 -7.72 -0.58 12.62
N TYR A 109 -8.09 -1.69 13.27
CA TYR A 109 -9.21 -2.56 12.86
C TYR A 109 -10.58 -1.89 12.67
N TYR A 110 -10.79 -0.66 13.19
CA TYR A 110 -12.00 0.11 12.92
C TYR A 110 -12.06 0.62 11.47
N PHE A 111 -10.91 0.77 10.83
CA PHE A 111 -10.81 1.08 9.42
C PHE A 111 -11.01 -0.17 8.56
N ARG A 112 -12.25 -0.40 8.15
CA ARG A 112 -12.65 -1.52 7.27
C ARG A 112 -12.51 -1.18 5.78
N PHE A 113 -11.36 -0.63 5.39
CA PHE A 113 -11.16 -0.21 4.00
C PHE A 113 -11.29 -1.37 3.04
N PHE A 114 -12.05 -1.14 1.98
CA PHE A 114 -12.25 -2.07 0.88
C PHE A 114 -12.89 -3.39 1.30
N ASP A 115 -13.17 -3.66 2.57
CA ASP A 115 -13.79 -4.91 3.02
C ASP A 115 -15.16 -5.07 2.36
N LYS A 116 -15.97 -4.01 2.40
CA LYS A 116 -17.26 -3.97 1.71
C LYS A 116 -17.09 -4.14 0.19
N CYS A 117 -16.12 -3.44 -0.40
CA CYS A 117 -15.86 -3.55 -1.83
C CYS A 117 -15.36 -4.96 -2.22
N ILE A 118 -14.59 -5.64 -1.37
CA ILE A 118 -14.03 -6.98 -1.59
C ILE A 118 -15.08 -8.06 -1.34
N GLU A 119 -15.96 -7.88 -0.36
CA GLU A 119 -17.13 -8.75 -0.15
C GLU A 119 -18.01 -8.74 -1.40
N GLU A 120 -18.21 -7.56 -2.02
CA GLU A 120 -18.93 -7.41 -3.28
C GLU A 120 -18.23 -8.07 -4.49
N LEU A 121 -16.89 -8.21 -4.46
CA LEU A 121 -16.14 -8.99 -5.46
C LEU A 121 -16.49 -10.49 -5.40
N GLY A 122 -16.86 -11.02 -4.23
CA GLY A 122 -17.22 -12.43 -4.05
C GLY A 122 -16.24 -13.43 -4.72
N SER A 123 -16.80 -14.49 -5.32
CA SER A 123 -16.10 -15.42 -6.23
C SER A 123 -16.23 -15.02 -7.70
N LYS A 124 -16.73 -13.81 -8.00
CA LYS A 124 -17.04 -13.40 -9.36
C LYS A 124 -15.77 -13.36 -10.20
N SER A 125 -15.84 -13.96 -11.39
CA SER A 125 -14.74 -13.94 -12.37
C SER A 125 -14.50 -12.54 -12.93
N GLU A 126 -15.53 -11.69 -12.89
CA GLU A 126 -15.51 -10.34 -13.44
C GLU A 126 -15.58 -9.29 -12.34
N ILE A 127 -14.80 -8.24 -12.55
CA ILE A 127 -14.73 -7.07 -11.69
C ILE A 127 -16.01 -6.24 -11.89
N PRO A 128 -16.79 -5.95 -10.83
CA PRO A 128 -17.91 -5.04 -10.93
C PRO A 128 -17.45 -3.67 -11.42
N SER A 129 -18.19 -3.06 -12.35
CA SER A 129 -17.93 -1.70 -12.86
C SER A 129 -17.78 -0.68 -11.73
N ASP A 130 -18.46 -0.92 -10.62
CA ASP A 130 -18.57 0.02 -9.52
C ASP A 130 -17.49 -0.19 -8.45
N PHE A 131 -16.64 -1.23 -8.59
CA PHE A 131 -15.62 -1.57 -7.60
C PHE A 131 -14.64 -0.42 -7.37
N ILE A 132 -14.13 0.17 -8.45
CA ILE A 132 -13.20 1.31 -8.38
C ILE A 132 -13.89 2.49 -7.69
N SER A 133 -15.17 2.73 -8.00
CA SER A 133 -15.96 3.78 -7.34
C SER A 133 -16.10 3.52 -5.83
N CYS A 134 -16.31 2.27 -5.43
CA CYS A 134 -16.35 1.85 -4.03
C CYS A 134 -15.02 2.15 -3.32
N VAL A 135 -13.89 1.72 -3.90
CA VAL A 135 -12.53 1.98 -3.37
C VAL A 135 -12.30 3.48 -3.19
N LYS A 136 -12.63 4.29 -4.20
CA LYS A 136 -12.44 5.75 -4.15
C LYS A 136 -13.30 6.40 -3.06
N LYS A 137 -14.54 5.95 -2.87
CA LYS A 137 -15.44 6.43 -1.80
C LYS A 137 -14.93 6.07 -0.41
N ASP A 138 -14.51 4.82 -0.21
CA ASP A 138 -13.94 4.35 1.07
C ASP A 138 -12.69 5.16 1.44
N PHE A 139 -11.82 5.42 0.47
CA PHE A 139 -10.63 6.24 0.66
C PHE A 139 -10.97 7.68 1.06
N VAL A 140 -11.93 8.33 0.40
CA VAL A 140 -12.38 9.68 0.78
C VAL A 140 -13.02 9.69 2.18
N SER A 141 -13.82 8.67 2.50
CA SER A 141 -14.43 8.51 3.83
C SER A 141 -13.36 8.42 4.92
N MET A 142 -12.30 7.63 4.70
CA MET A 142 -11.15 7.55 5.59
C MET A 142 -10.52 8.92 5.84
N LEU A 143 -10.20 9.65 4.76
CA LEU A 143 -9.52 10.95 4.88
C LEU A 143 -10.38 11.94 5.68
N ASN A 144 -11.70 11.91 5.50
CA ASN A 144 -12.62 12.74 6.26
C ASN A 144 -12.68 12.34 7.75
N GLU A 145 -12.65 11.05 8.05
CA GLU A 145 -12.60 10.55 9.43
C GLU A 145 -11.31 10.98 10.14
N LEU A 146 -10.16 10.78 9.49
CA LEU A 146 -8.87 11.26 9.98
C LEU A 146 -8.87 12.77 10.20
N LYS A 147 -9.36 13.54 9.22
CA LYS A 147 -9.45 15.00 9.32
C LYS A 147 -10.32 15.48 10.48
N SER A 148 -11.38 14.72 10.79
CA SER A 148 -12.34 15.07 11.84
C SER A 148 -11.88 14.64 13.24
N ASN A 149 -10.80 13.86 13.34
CA ASN A 149 -10.27 13.35 14.60
C ASN A 149 -8.74 13.52 14.66
N SER A 150 -8.30 14.67 15.19
CA SER A 150 -6.88 15.05 15.24
C SER A 150 -6.00 14.08 16.04
N LYS A 151 -6.54 13.50 17.12
CA LYS A 151 -5.82 12.49 17.93
C LYS A 151 -5.59 11.22 17.12
N LEU A 152 -6.61 10.78 16.39
CA LEU A 152 -6.54 9.61 15.53
C LEU A 152 -5.58 9.86 14.36
N LEU A 153 -5.67 11.03 13.72
CA LEU A 153 -4.75 11.41 12.65
C LEU A 153 -3.29 11.38 13.13
N ALA A 154 -2.99 11.96 14.29
CA ALA A 154 -1.63 11.94 14.83
C ALA A 154 -1.13 10.51 15.09
N GLU A 155 -1.99 9.63 15.61
CA GLU A 155 -1.63 8.24 15.86
C GLU A 155 -1.39 7.44 14.57
N VAL A 156 -2.25 7.63 13.57
CA VAL A 156 -2.11 6.96 12.26
C VAL A 156 -0.90 7.51 11.51
N GLU A 157 -0.65 8.81 11.56
CA GLU A 157 0.51 9.45 10.95
C GLU A 157 1.83 8.95 11.53
N ASP A 158 1.95 8.90 12.87
CA ASP A 158 3.15 8.35 13.53
C ASP A 158 3.37 6.88 13.14
N PHE A 159 2.32 6.06 13.15
CA PHE A 159 2.40 4.67 12.70
C PHE A 159 2.85 4.56 11.23
N VAL A 160 2.20 5.27 10.31
CA VAL A 160 2.50 5.22 8.87
C VAL A 160 3.91 5.70 8.60
N LEU A 161 4.37 6.75 9.29
CA LEU A 161 5.73 7.25 9.14
C LEU A 161 6.76 6.21 9.56
N ASN A 162 6.59 5.60 10.74
CA ASN A 162 7.49 4.57 11.24
C ASN A 162 7.49 3.33 10.33
N PHE A 163 6.30 2.86 9.95
CA PHE A 163 6.14 1.76 8.98
C PHE A 163 6.85 2.04 7.66
N SER A 164 6.66 3.24 7.09
CA SER A 164 7.23 3.62 5.80
C SER A 164 8.76 3.75 5.85
N ILE A 165 9.32 4.21 6.98
CA ILE A 165 10.76 4.26 7.22
C ILE A 165 11.37 2.86 7.25
N GLU A 166 10.74 1.92 7.96
CA GLU A 166 11.24 0.54 8.03
C GLU A 166 11.08 -0.18 6.69
N LEU A 167 9.94 -0.02 6.03
CA LEU A 167 9.71 -0.59 4.70
C LEU A 167 10.72 -0.07 3.69
N LYS A 168 11.07 1.22 3.73
CA LYS A 168 12.15 1.80 2.91
C LYS A 168 13.47 1.04 3.10
N LYS A 169 13.90 0.80 4.34
CA LYS A 169 15.17 0.09 4.62
C LYS A 169 15.15 -1.31 4.02
N ILE A 170 14.04 -2.03 4.19
CA ILE A 170 13.88 -3.39 3.67
C ILE A 170 13.92 -3.40 2.14
N VAL A 171 13.15 -2.53 1.50
CA VAL A 171 13.09 -2.41 0.03
C VAL A 171 14.45 -2.02 -0.56
N ASP A 172 15.18 -1.11 0.11
CA ASP A 172 16.55 -0.76 -0.27
C ASP A 172 17.50 -1.96 -0.15
N GLY A 173 17.35 -2.79 0.88
CA GLY A 173 18.12 -4.02 1.06
C GLY A 173 17.81 -5.07 -0.01
N ILE A 174 16.54 -5.27 -0.36
CA ILE A 174 16.11 -6.18 -1.44
C ILE A 174 16.77 -5.77 -2.76
N TYR A 175 16.75 -4.47 -3.07
CA TYR A 175 17.29 -3.94 -4.31
C TYR A 175 18.84 -3.98 -4.33
N GLY A 176 19.50 -3.73 -3.20
CA GLY A 176 20.97 -3.66 -3.09
C GLY A 176 21.69 -4.99 -2.91
N GLY A 177 21.00 -6.09 -2.58
CA GLY A 177 21.60 -7.40 -2.28
C GLY A 177 22.05 -8.20 -3.50
N GLY A 178 22.86 -7.62 -4.37
CA GLY A 178 23.41 -8.28 -5.57
C GLY A 178 24.76 -7.67 -5.98
N THR A 179 25.82 -8.09 -5.31
CA THR A 179 27.19 -8.12 -5.83
C THR A 179 27.68 -9.56 -5.77
#